data_AF-A0A9W8ZT29-F1
#
_entry.id   AF-A0A9W8ZT29-F1
#
_cell.length_a   1.000
_cell.length_b   1.000
_cell.length_c   1.000
_cell.angle_alpha   90.00
_cell.angle_beta   90.00
_cell.angle_gamma   90.00
#
_symmetry.space_group_name_H-M   'P 1'
#
loop_
_entity.id
_entity.type
_entity.pdbx_description
1 polymer ?
#
loop_
_entity_poly.entity_id
_entity_poly.type
_entity_poly.pdbx_seq_one_letter_code
_entity_poly.pdbx_strand_id
1 'polypeptide(L)'
;CDEINLDGSPIPPNMERSTYAHAQKMRAAATFGFGRIHGLGMQAWHRSEISGKMLGNPSVSETVSSYMLSLRRRKTRAGETATSARAVTSQLLEDLYYYNN
;
A
#
# COMPACT_ATOMS: atom_id res chain seq x y z
N CYS A 1 -10.88 -1.23 5.75
CA CYS A 1 -10.54 -1.74 4.40
C CYS A 1 -10.94 -3.19 4.19
N ASP A 2 -10.58 -4.10 5.10
CA ASP A 2 -10.85 -5.53 4.92
C ASP A 2 -12.30 -5.92 5.18
N GLU A 3 -12.62 -7.19 4.96
CA GLU A 3 -13.88 -7.86 5.31
C GLU A 3 -13.79 -8.60 6.65
N ILE A 4 -12.61 -8.59 7.27
CA ILE A 4 -12.25 -9.33 8.48
C ILE A 4 -11.62 -8.36 9.48
N ASN A 5 -12.00 -8.48 10.75
CA ASN A 5 -11.40 -7.76 11.87
C ASN A 5 -10.01 -8.34 12.23
N LEU A 6 -9.28 -7.62 13.09
CA LEU A 6 -7.96 -8.06 13.56
C LEU A 6 -8.00 -9.37 14.36
N ASP A 7 -9.13 -9.68 14.99
CA ASP A 7 -9.38 -10.93 15.70
C ASP A 7 -9.82 -12.08 14.78
N GLY A 8 -9.93 -11.84 13.46
CA GLY A 8 -10.37 -12.84 12.48
C GLY A 8 -11.89 -12.93 12.31
N SER A 9 -12.69 -12.17 13.08
CA SER A 9 -14.14 -12.17 12.91
C SER A 9 -14.57 -11.44 11.63
N PRO A 10 -15.66 -11.86 10.94
CA PRO A 10 -16.14 -11.17 9.77
C PRO A 10 -16.74 -9.81 10.15
N ILE A 11 -16.47 -8.78 9.35
CA ILE A 11 -17.06 -7.46 9.52
C ILE A 11 -18.51 -7.50 9.01
N PRO A 12 -19.51 -7.07 9.80
CA PRO A 12 -20.91 -7.03 9.39
C PRO A 12 -21.14 -6.32 8.04
N PRO A 13 -22.08 -6.79 7.21
CA PRO A 13 -22.31 -6.22 5.87
C PRO A 13 -22.91 -4.81 5.90
N ASN A 14 -23.51 -4.39 7.00
CA ASN A 14 -24.07 -3.05 7.21
C ASN A 14 -23.01 -2.00 7.61
N MET A 15 -21.77 -2.41 7.85
CA MET A 15 -20.70 -1.50 8.20
C MET A 15 -20.03 -0.95 6.94
N GLU A 16 -19.90 0.37 6.85
CA GLU A 16 -19.19 1.00 5.74
C GLU A 16 -17.71 0.58 5.74
N ARG A 17 -17.24 0.06 4.61
CA ARG A 17 -15.87 -0.42 4.46
C ARG A 17 -15.07 0.56 3.61
N SER A 18 -13.92 0.98 4.12
CA SER A 18 -12.99 1.82 3.35
C SER A 18 -12.59 1.15 2.03
N THR A 19 -12.39 1.97 1.01
CA THR A 19 -12.04 1.59 -0.37
C THR A 19 -10.61 1.07 -0.50
N TYR A 20 -10.29 0.44 -1.64
CA TYR A 20 -8.91 0.08 -1.97
C TYR A 20 -8.01 1.31 -2.02
N ALA A 21 -8.49 2.44 -2.55
CA ALA A 21 -7.75 3.70 -2.58
C ALA A 21 -7.36 4.19 -1.18
N HIS A 22 -8.22 3.99 -0.18
CA HIS A 22 -7.89 4.29 1.22
C HIS A 22 -6.72 3.42 1.71
N ALA A 23 -6.75 2.12 1.43
CA ALA A 23 -5.64 1.21 1.77
C ALA A 23 -4.33 1.60 1.07
N GLN A 24 -4.39 2.05 -0.20
CA GLN A 24 -3.20 2.54 -0.92
C GLN A 24 -2.59 3.77 -0.23
N LYS A 25 -3.42 4.74 0.20
CA LYS A 25 -2.97 5.93 0.93
C LYS A 25 -2.32 5.55 2.25
N MET A 26 -2.94 4.65 3.03
CA MET A 26 -2.34 4.15 4.28
C MET A 26 -0.98 3.49 4.04
N ARG A 27 -0.88 2.62 3.02
CA ARG A 27 0.38 1.97 2.66
C ARG A 27 1.44 2.99 2.25
N ALA A 28 1.10 3.98 1.44
CA ALA A 28 2.02 5.03 1.01
C ALA A 28 2.53 5.84 2.22
N ALA A 29 1.64 6.23 3.13
CA ALA A 29 2.01 6.93 4.36
C ALA A 29 2.94 6.08 5.25
N ALA A 30 2.64 4.79 5.43
CA ALA A 30 3.52 3.87 6.16
C ALA A 30 4.89 3.72 5.49
N THR A 31 4.93 3.58 4.16
CA THR A 31 6.19 3.52 3.38
C THR A 31 7.03 4.77 3.61
N PHE A 32 6.42 5.95 3.54
CA PHE A 32 7.11 7.21 3.83
C PHE A 32 7.57 7.28 5.29
N GLY A 33 6.72 6.94 6.26
CA GLY A 33 7.07 6.96 7.68
C GLY A 33 8.27 6.05 7.99
N PHE A 34 8.20 4.77 7.64
CA PHE A 34 9.30 3.85 7.84
C PHE A 34 10.55 4.22 7.04
N GLY A 35 10.38 4.63 5.79
CA GLY A 35 11.50 4.92 4.90
C GLY A 35 12.23 6.22 5.26
N ARG A 36 11.48 7.31 5.45
CA ARG A 36 12.01 8.67 5.59
C ARG A 36 12.15 9.13 7.03
N ILE A 37 11.15 8.84 7.88
CA ILE A 37 11.15 9.28 9.29
C ILE A 37 12.02 8.34 10.13
N HIS A 38 11.86 7.03 9.97
CA HIS A 38 12.64 6.03 10.70
C HIS A 38 13.95 5.62 9.99
N GLY A 39 14.22 6.17 8.80
CA GLY A 39 15.48 5.91 8.07
C GLY A 39 15.66 4.47 7.59
N LEU A 40 14.60 3.67 7.52
CA LEU A 40 14.67 2.26 7.09
C LEU A 40 14.74 2.10 5.56
N GLY A 41 14.66 3.21 4.83
CA GLY A 41 14.73 3.24 3.37
C GLY A 41 13.60 2.47 2.68
N MET A 42 13.92 1.93 1.50
CA MET A 42 12.98 1.21 0.63
C MET A 42 13.31 -0.28 0.49
N GLN A 43 14.25 -0.79 1.27
CA GLN A 43 14.59 -2.20 1.25
C GLN A 43 13.42 -3.01 1.82
N ALA A 44 13.08 -4.13 1.19
CA ALA A 44 12.03 -5.01 1.69
C ALA A 44 12.36 -5.53 3.10
N TRP A 45 11.32 -5.70 3.91
CA TRP A 45 11.44 -6.29 5.25
C TRP A 45 12.03 -7.69 5.16
N HIS A 46 13.18 -7.90 5.80
CA HIS A 46 13.92 -9.15 5.75
C HIS A 46 14.65 -9.39 7.06
N ARG A 47 15.02 -10.63 7.31
CA ARG A 47 15.87 -10.98 8.45
C ARG A 47 17.33 -10.84 8.04
N SER A 48 18.09 -10.06 8.80
CA SER A 48 19.53 -9.93 8.63
C SER A 48 20.21 -11.27 8.91
N GLU A 49 21.00 -11.77 7.96
CA GLU A 49 21.76 -13.01 8.15
C GLU A 49 22.88 -12.85 9.18
N ILE A 50 23.42 -11.64 9.33
CA ILE A 50 24.52 -11.34 10.24
C ILE A 50 24.01 -11.15 11.68
N SER A 51 22.98 -10.31 11.86
CA SER A 51 22.51 -9.92 13.19
C SER A 51 21.28 -10.69 13.68
N GLY A 52 20.61 -11.43 12.79
CA GLY A 52 19.35 -12.12 13.08
C GLY A 52 18.14 -11.20 13.30
N LYS A 53 18.33 -9.87 13.27
CA LYS A 53 17.29 -8.86 13.47
C LYS A 53 16.51 -8.62 12.19
N MET A 54 15.27 -8.16 12.33
CA MET A 54 14.47 -7.71 11.18
C MET A 54 14.90 -6.31 10.75
N LEU A 55 15.15 -6.13 9.46
CA LEU A 55 15.60 -4.89 8.84
C LEU A 55 14.76 -4.55 7.59
N GLY A 56 14.85 -3.31 7.15
CA GLY A 56 14.12 -2.78 5.99
C GLY A 56 12.78 -2.16 6.36
N ASN A 57 11.91 -1.99 5.36
CA ASN A 57 10.62 -1.33 5.52
C ASN A 57 9.48 -2.37 5.50
N PRO A 58 8.70 -2.51 6.59
CA PRO A 58 7.61 -3.48 6.66
C PRO A 58 6.51 -3.25 5.62
N SER A 59 6.26 -2.01 5.19
CA SER A 59 5.20 -1.69 4.22
C SER A 59 5.53 -2.12 2.78
N VAL A 60 6.80 -2.37 2.49
CA VAL A 60 7.28 -2.85 1.18
C VAL A 60 7.65 -4.33 1.20
N SER A 61 7.32 -5.03 2.29
CA SER A 61 7.45 -6.48 2.36
C SER A 61 6.63 -7.21 1.30
N GLU A 62 7.05 -8.43 0.96
CA GLU A 62 6.31 -9.32 0.08
C GLU A 62 4.91 -9.63 0.63
N THR A 63 4.81 -9.89 1.94
CA THR A 63 3.54 -10.17 2.62
C THR A 63 2.53 -9.04 2.44
N VAL A 64 2.93 -7.79 2.69
CA VAL A 64 2.04 -6.62 2.51
C VAL A 64 1.71 -6.41 1.04
N SER A 65 2.65 -6.66 0.13
CA SER A 65 2.41 -6.55 -1.32
C SER A 65 1.37 -7.57 -1.79
N SER A 66 1.51 -8.83 -1.41
CA SER A 66 0.57 -9.92 -1.71
C SER A 66 -0.80 -9.68 -1.08
N TYR A 67 -0.84 -9.14 0.14
CA TYR A 67 -2.07 -8.69 0.78
C TYR A 67 -2.77 -7.61 -0.05
N MET A 68 -2.06 -6.56 -0.47
CA MET A 68 -2.64 -5.47 -1.25
C MET A 68 -3.17 -5.93 -2.61
N LEU A 69 -2.50 -6.89 -3.26
CA LEU A 69 -3.00 -7.49 -4.51
C LEU A 69 -4.30 -8.26 -4.27
N SER A 70 -4.35 -9.06 -3.21
CA SER A 70 -5.55 -9.82 -2.83
C SER A 70 -6.71 -8.91 -2.46
N LEU A 71 -6.44 -7.86 -1.68
CA LEU A 71 -7.42 -6.85 -1.29
C LEU A 71 -8.01 -6.16 -2.52
N ARG A 72 -7.18 -5.77 -3.50
CA ARG A 72 -7.64 -5.17 -4.76
C ARG A 72 -8.64 -6.08 -5.46
N ARG A 73 -8.30 -7.37 -5.61
CA ARG A 73 -9.18 -8.36 -6.27
C ARG A 73 -10.51 -8.52 -5.54
N ARG A 74 -10.49 -8.60 -4.19
CA ARG A 74 -11.71 -8.70 -3.38
C ARG A 74 -12.60 -7.47 -3.56
N LYS A 75 -12.02 -6.27 -3.53
CA LYS A 75 -12.75 -5.01 -3.71
C LYS A 75 -13.38 -4.88 -5.10
N THR A 76 -12.63 -5.23 -6.15
CA THR A 76 -13.17 -5.25 -7.52
C THR A 76 -14.32 -6.26 -7.65
N ARG A 77 -14.20 -7.45 -7.05
CA ARG A 77 -15.29 -8.44 -7.02
C ARG A 77 -16.52 -7.94 -6.26
N ALA A 78 -16.33 -7.13 -5.22
CA ALA A 78 -17.40 -6.49 -4.46
C ALA A 78 -18.03 -5.27 -5.18
N GLY A 79 -17.62 -4.98 -6.42
CA GLY A 79 -18.19 -3.90 -7.24
C GLY A 79 -17.45 -2.56 -7.13
N GLU A 80 -16.33 -2.48 -6.41
CA GLU A 80 -15.50 -1.27 -6.42
C GLU A 80 -14.90 -1.09 -7.82
N THR A 81 -15.08 0.10 -8.41
CA THR A 81 -14.52 0.43 -9.72
C THR A 81 -13.01 0.19 -9.70
N ALA A 82 -12.53 -0.66 -10.61
CA ALA A 82 -11.11 -0.91 -10.72
C ALA A 82 -10.38 0.41 -10.99
N THR A 83 -9.43 0.77 -10.12
CA THR A 83 -8.58 1.94 -10.35
C THR A 83 -7.80 1.71 -11.65
N SER A 84 -8.14 2.48 -12.70
CA SER A 84 -7.39 2.51 -13.95
C SER A 84 -6.12 3.34 -13.74
N ALA A 85 -4.94 2.75 -13.97
CA ALA A 85 -3.74 3.55 -14.13
C ALA A 85 -3.80 4.18 -15.52
N ARG A 86 -3.99 5.50 -15.60
CA ARG A 86 -3.65 6.22 -16.84
C ARG A 86 -2.12 6.22 -16.93
N ALA A 87 -1.58 5.95 -18.12
CA ALA A 87 -0.14 5.99 -18.31
C ALA A 87 0.37 7.40 -17.99
N VAL A 88 1.37 7.49 -17.11
CA VAL A 88 2.12 8.73 -16.89
C VAL A 88 3.00 8.90 -18.12
N THR A 89 2.70 9.89 -18.96
CA THR A 89 3.48 10.20 -20.17
C THR A 89 4.66 11.10 -19.82
N SER A 90 5.68 11.11 -20.68
CA SER A 90 6.80 12.06 -20.57
C SER A 90 6.30 13.51 -20.56
N GLN A 91 5.29 13.81 -21.38
CA GLN A 91 4.66 15.12 -21.43
C GLN A 91 4.06 15.53 -20.08
N LEU A 92 3.36 14.61 -19.41
CA LEU A 92 2.77 14.89 -18.10
C LEU A 92 3.84 15.18 -17.03
N LEU A 93 4.99 14.51 -17.11
CA LEU A 93 6.11 14.76 -16.20
C LEU A 93 6.80 16.10 -16.50
N GLU A 94 6.91 16.47 -17.76
CA GLU A 94 7.44 17.76 -18.20
C GLU A 94 6.54 18.92 -17.74
N ASP A 95 5.22 18.81 -17.93
CA ASP A 95 4.25 19.82 -17.49
C ASP A 95 4.29 20.00 -15.95
N LEU A 96 4.47 18.90 -15.19
CA LEU A 96 4.63 18.94 -13.74
C LEU A 96 5.93 19.64 -13.31
N TYR A 97 7.02 19.49 -14.06
CA TYR A 97 8.28 20.16 -13.76
C TYR A 97 8.17 21.67 -13.96
N TYR A 98 7.57 22.11 -15.08
CA TYR A 98 7.36 23.53 -15.34
C TYR A 98 6.38 24.20 -14.37
N TYR A 99 5.39 23.46 -13.85
CA TYR A 99 4.46 24.02 -12.86
C TYR A 99 5.10 24.30 -11.49
N ASN A 100 6.12 23.54 -11.11
CA ASN A 100 6.74 23.62 -9.78
C ASN A 100 7.97 24.55 -9.69
N ASN A 101 8.40 25.14 -10.82
CA ASN A 101 9.51 26.10 -10.90
C ASN A 101 9.00 27.44 -11.44
#